data_AF-A0A946IND4-F1
#
_entry.id   AF-A0A946IND4-F1
#
_cell.length_a   1.000
_cell.length_b   1.000
_cell.length_c   1.000
_cell.angle_alpha   90.00
_cell.angle_beta   90.00
_cell.angle_gamma   90.00
#
_symmetry.space_group_name_H-M   'P 1'
#
loop_
_entity.id
_entity.type
_entity.pdbx_description
1 polymer ?
#
loop_
_entity_poly.entity_id
_entity_poly.type
_entity_poly.pdbx_seq_one_letter_code
_entity_poly.pdbx_strand_id
1 'polypeptide(L)' 'MKKLLLLLLCVPLIGLGQTEYVKEYYENGKLLCEGTYMNGQKTGLHKTYYNNG' A
#
# COMPACT_ATOMS: atom_id res chain seq x y z
N MET A 1 -17.95 23.08 22.30
CA MET A 1 -18.18 23.04 20.84
C MET A 1 -16.92 22.73 20.03
N LYS A 2 -15.73 23.29 20.34
CA LYS A 2 -14.48 23.00 19.59
C LYS A 2 -13.97 21.54 19.69
N LYS A 3 -14.18 20.87 20.83
CA LYS A 3 -13.79 19.45 21.02
C LYS A 3 -14.60 18.46 20.17
N LEU A 4 -15.85 18.81 19.84
CA LEU A 4 -16.71 18.00 18.97
C LEU A 4 -16.27 18.11 17.50
N LEU A 5 -15.71 19.25 17.11
CA LEU A 5 -15.18 19.48 15.76
C LEU A 5 -13.88 18.69 15.50
N LEU A 6 -13.03 18.48 16.51
CA LEU A 6 -11.83 17.64 16.39
C LEU A 6 -12.16 16.16 16.14
N LEU A 7 -13.22 15.64 16.77
CA LEU A 7 -13.64 14.24 16.62
C LEU A 7 -14.08 13.91 15.18
N LEU A 8 -14.77 14.85 14.52
CA LEU A 8 -15.22 14.71 13.13
C LEU A 8 -14.07 14.65 12.10
N LEU A 9 -12.92 15.25 12.39
CA LEU A 9 -11.74 15.22 11.52
C LEU A 9 -11.02 13.86 11.52
N CYS A 10 -11.22 13.04 12.55
CA CYS A 10 -10.58 11.72 12.67
C CYS A 10 -11.39 10.59 12.01
N VAL A 11 -12.69 10.76 11.83
CA VAL A 11 -13.60 9.72 11.27
C VAL A 11 -13.23 9.29 9.82
N PRO A 12 -12.81 10.17 8.89
CA PRO A 12 -12.44 9.73 7.54
C PRO A 12 -11.11 8.97 7.46
N LEU A 13 -10.28 8.94 8.51
CA LEU A 13 -9.01 8.21 8.50
C LEU A 13 -9.16 6.69 8.67
N ILE A 14 -10.31 6.22 9.17
CA ILE A 14 -10.51 4.81 9.54
C ILE A 14 -11.26 4.03 8.44
N GLY A 15 -11.92 4.74 7.49
CA GLY A 15 -12.95 4.15 6.63
C GLY A 15 -12.59 3.93 5.15
N LEU A 16 -11.40 4.31 4.70
CA LEU A 16 -10.98 4.12 3.31
C LEU A 16 -9.97 2.98 3.28
N GLY A 17 -10.28 1.90 2.55
CA GLY A 17 -9.40 0.73 2.46
C GLY A 17 -7.96 1.15 2.17
N GLN A 18 -7.03 0.74 3.04
CA GLN A 18 -5.63 1.13 2.92
C GLN A 18 -5.08 0.49 1.66
N THR A 19 -4.76 1.33 0.69
CA THR A 19 -4.11 0.91 -0.56
C THR A 19 -2.63 1.20 -0.42
N GLU A 20 -1.82 0.16 -0.49
CA GLU A 20 -0.37 0.22 -0.37
C GLU A 20 0.29 -0.25 -1.67
N TYR A 21 1.34 0.45 -2.10
CA TYR A 21 2.15 0.02 -3.22
C TYR A 21 3.47 -0.54 -2.71
N VAL A 22 3.72 -1.81 -2.96
CA VAL A 22 4.84 -2.57 -2.39
C VAL A 22 5.86 -2.89 -3.47
N LYS A 23 7.14 -2.81 -3.10
CA LYS A 23 8.27 -3.29 -3.89
C LYS A 23 9.12 -4.24 -3.08
N GLU A 24 9.45 -5.37 -3.68
CA GLU A 24 10.38 -6.34 -3.12
C GLU A 24 11.63 -6.39 -4.01
N TYR A 25 12.78 -6.63 -3.39
CA TYR A 25 14.08 -6.61 -4.05
C TYR A 25 14.82 -7.91 -3.78
N TYR A 26 15.61 -8.35 -4.75
CA TYR A 26 16.60 -9.42 -4.58
C TYR A 26 17.73 -8.97 -3.66
N GLU A 27 18.53 -9.92 -3.16
CA GLU A 27 19.73 -9.63 -2.34
C GLU A 27 20.74 -8.69 -3.03
N ASN A 28 20.80 -8.74 -4.36
CA ASN A 28 21.65 -7.86 -5.17
C ASN A 28 21.06 -6.45 -5.39
N GLY A 29 19.92 -6.13 -4.78
CA GLY A 29 19.23 -4.85 -4.89
C GLY A 29 18.40 -4.66 -6.17
N LYS A 30 18.35 -5.64 -7.09
CA LYS A 30 17.45 -5.57 -8.25
C LYS A 30 16.00 -5.76 -7.84
N LEU A 31 15.08 -5.12 -8.56
CA LEU A 31 13.64 -5.26 -8.31
C LEU A 31 13.22 -6.71 -8.58
N LEU A 32 12.57 -7.34 -7.60
CA LEU A 32 12.03 -8.69 -7.67
C LEU A 32 10.56 -8.63 -8.09
N CYS A 33 9.74 -7.87 -7.38
CA CYS A 33 8.35 -7.65 -7.74
C CYS A 33 7.83 -6.30 -7.26
N GLU A 34 6.79 -5.81 -7.91
CA GLU A 34 6.04 -4.63 -7.48
C GLU A 34 4.55 -4.76 -7.77
N GLY A 35 3.72 -4.17 -6.92
CA GLY A 35 2.27 -4.18 -7.11
C GLY A 35 1.51 -3.53 -5.96
N THR A 36 0.20 -3.43 -6.15
CA THR A 36 -0.70 -2.78 -5.20
C THR A 36 -1.37 -3.82 -4.29
N TYR A 37 -1.56 -3.46 -3.03
CA TYR A 37 -2.30 -4.21 -2.03
C TYR A 37 -3.41 -3.33 -1.48
N MET A 38 -4.63 -3.84 -1.37
CA MET A 38 -5.75 -3.18 -0.71
C MET A 38 -6.16 -4.03 0.48
N ASN A 39 -6.07 -3.45 1.68
CA ASN A 39 -6.34 -4.15 2.95
C ASN A 39 -5.52 -5.46 3.09
N GLY A 40 -4.24 -5.42 2.71
CA GLY A 40 -3.34 -6.57 2.76
C GLY A 40 -3.54 -7.62 1.66
N GLN A 41 -4.50 -7.42 0.75
CA GLN A 41 -4.74 -8.33 -0.38
C GLN A 41 -4.21 -7.75 -1.68
N LYS A 42 -3.52 -8.56 -2.49
CA LYS A 42 -3.04 -8.15 -3.82
C LYS A 42 -4.20 -7.65 -4.67
N THR A 43 -4.05 -6.47 -5.26
CA THR A 43 -5.03 -5.88 -6.18
C THR A 43 -4.32 -5.23 -7.35
N GLY A 44 -4.99 -5.16 -8.51
CA GLY A 44 -4.44 -4.58 -9.72
C GLY A 44 -3.27 -5.36 -10.31
N LEU A 45 -2.43 -4.67 -11.09
CA LEU A 45 -1.33 -5.28 -11.81
C LEU A 45 -0.15 -5.55 -10.88
N HIS A 46 0.30 -6.79 -10.84
CA HIS A 46 1.57 -7.20 -10.23
C HIS A 46 2.59 -7.49 -11.33
N LYS A 47 3.79 -6.97 -11.17
CA LYS A 47 4.93 -7.30 -12.04
C LYS A 47 5.93 -8.08 -11.23
N THR A 48 6.42 -9.16 -11.81
CA THR A 48 7.55 -9.93 -11.27
C THR A 48 8.65 -9.90 -12.31
N TYR A 49 9.87 -9.67 -11.87
CA TYR A 49 11.05 -9.54 -12.70
C TYR A 49 11.96 -10.71 -12.40
N TYR A 50 12.52 -11.33 -13.43
CA TYR A 50 13.52 -12.36 -13.24
C TYR A 50 14.89 -11.73 -12.95
N ASN A 51 15.67 -12.34 -12.06
CA ASN A 51 17.00 -11.86 -11.68
C ASN A 51 17.97 -11.75 -12.88
N ASN A 52 17.73 -12.52 -13.94
CA ASN A 52 18.52 -12.55 -15.16
C ASN A 52 18.14 -11.49 -16.21
N GLY A 53 17.00 -10.80 -16.07
CA GLY A 53 16.51 -9.85 -17.08
C GLY A 53 15.86 -10.54 -18.26
#